data_AF-A0A7S3PUG0-F1
#
_entry.id   AF-A0A7S3PUG0-F1
#
_cell.length_a   1.000
_cell.length_b   1.000
_cell.length_c   1.000
_cell.angle_alpha   90.00
_cell.angle_beta   90.00
_cell.angle_gamma   90.00
#
_symmetry.space_group_name_H-M   'P 1'
#
loop_
_entity.id
_entity.type
_entity.pdbx_description
1 polymer ?
#
loop_
_entity_poly.entity_id
_entity_poly.type
_entity_poly.pdbx_seq_one_letter_code
_entity_poly.pdbx_strand_id
1 'polypeptide(L)'
;MEHPSYYHPSSIRNMLLAQTFAFLVGVAITDAFVTPSPGHFRKTASASASASQIMASSAATPKSGDVVTLTYSLIPEGDFVTPPLFDDGTVSFVLNGGNYLPGLHDLVSKMSIGETREGISLDAGWGERRDDLVAKVPIASSGINPSDLKVGMELFLANGVECKVVELDDDNFTIDANPPMAGSNYQAKVALDAFSSGPSDAKFRYNSETVVDDEDDNNYEVLTIALGCFWGGELAYQREHGVVGTSLGYTQGEKINPSYQEVCSGTTGHTEA
;
A
#
# COMPACT_ATOMS: atom_id res chain seq x y z
N MET A 1 -5.42 -26.04 -12.28
CA MET A 1 -5.03 -25.60 -10.93
C MET A 1 -4.57 -24.18 -11.09
N GLU A 2 -5.53 -23.28 -11.23
CA GLU A 2 -5.30 -21.87 -11.53
C GLU A 2 -5.22 -21.14 -10.19
N HIS A 3 -4.10 -20.46 -9.95
CA HIS A 3 -3.93 -19.59 -8.79
C HIS A 3 -4.91 -18.42 -8.92
N PRO A 4 -5.77 -18.14 -7.93
CA PRO A 4 -6.54 -16.91 -7.93
C PRO A 4 -5.55 -15.75 -7.89
N SER A 5 -5.62 -14.92 -8.92
CA SER A 5 -4.77 -13.78 -9.23
C SER A 5 -4.55 -12.89 -8.01
N TYR A 6 -3.37 -13.01 -7.41
CA TYR A 6 -2.79 -12.00 -6.54
C TYR A 6 -2.51 -10.75 -7.37
N TYR A 7 -2.86 -9.58 -6.81
CA TYR A 7 -2.50 -8.22 -7.23
C TYR A 7 -1.82 -8.10 -8.60
N HIS A 8 -2.62 -7.85 -9.63
CA HIS A 8 -2.09 -7.48 -10.94
C HIS A 8 -1.54 -6.03 -10.83
N PRO A 9 -0.37 -5.69 -11.43
CA PRO A 9 0.21 -4.35 -11.44
C PRO A 9 -0.70 -3.23 -12.02
N SER A 10 -1.90 -3.58 -12.47
CA SER A 10 -2.99 -2.66 -12.80
C SER A 10 -3.69 -2.04 -11.59
N SER A 11 -3.48 -2.52 -10.35
CA SER A 11 -4.06 -1.90 -9.15
C SER A 11 -3.56 -0.47 -8.93
N ILE A 12 -2.33 -0.18 -9.34
CA ILE A 12 -1.73 1.15 -9.36
C ILE A 12 -2.40 2.07 -10.41
N ARG A 13 -2.82 1.49 -11.54
CA ARG A 13 -3.47 2.24 -12.63
C ARG A 13 -4.87 2.75 -12.26
N ASN A 14 -5.45 2.23 -11.18
CA ASN A 14 -6.73 2.69 -10.64
C ASN A 14 -6.59 3.83 -9.60
N MET A 15 -5.37 4.34 -9.36
CA MET A 15 -5.10 5.46 -8.44
C MET A 15 -5.90 6.73 -8.71
N LEU A 16 -6.33 6.98 -9.95
CA LEU A 16 -7.01 8.23 -10.31
C LEU A 16 -8.55 8.14 -10.40
N LEU A 17 -9.18 6.95 -10.27
CA LEU A 17 -10.61 6.80 -10.62
C LEU A 17 -11.52 6.20 -9.53
N ALA A 18 -10.99 5.81 -8.38
CA ALA A 18 -11.82 5.18 -7.33
C ALA A 18 -11.96 6.07 -6.08
N GLN A 19 -12.56 7.26 -6.22
CA GLN A 19 -13.21 7.93 -5.10
C GLN A 19 -14.61 7.34 -4.94
N THR A 20 -14.77 6.12 -4.40
CA THR A 20 -15.89 5.75 -3.49
C THR A 20 -15.95 4.28 -3.04
N PHE A 21 -16.13 4.13 -1.71
CA PHE A 21 -16.87 3.12 -0.91
C PHE A 21 -16.34 1.71 -0.72
N ALA A 22 -16.00 1.41 0.54
CA ALA A 22 -15.02 0.43 0.94
C ALA A 22 -15.16 -0.15 2.35
N PHE A 23 -15.22 -1.48 2.47
CA PHE A 23 -15.03 -2.13 3.77
C PHE A 23 -13.57 -2.52 3.94
N LEU A 24 -13.02 -2.30 5.14
CA LEU A 24 -11.76 -2.89 5.55
C LEU A 24 -12.09 -4.25 6.17
N VAL A 25 -11.71 -5.32 5.49
CA VAL A 25 -11.78 -6.68 6.01
C VAL A 25 -10.37 -7.10 6.35
N GLY A 26 -10.06 -7.23 7.64
CA GLY A 26 -8.89 -7.95 8.11
C GLY A 26 -7.80 -7.06 8.66
N VAL A 27 -8.05 -6.45 9.82
CA VAL A 27 -6.99 -6.00 10.72
C VAL A 27 -6.60 -7.18 11.59
N ALA A 28 -5.36 -7.67 11.48
CA ALA A 28 -4.81 -8.64 12.42
C ALA A 28 -4.14 -7.90 13.58
N ILE A 29 -4.77 -7.92 14.76
CA ILE A 29 -4.27 -7.25 15.97
C ILE A 29 -3.50 -8.26 16.83
N THR A 30 -2.24 -7.95 17.15
CA THR A 30 -1.51 -8.70 18.19
C THR A 30 -2.05 -8.39 19.57
N ASP A 31 -2.14 -9.39 20.45
CA ASP A 31 -2.60 -9.24 21.84
C ASP A 31 -1.63 -8.39 22.69
N ALA A 32 -1.67 -7.07 22.49
CA ALA A 32 -0.88 -6.07 23.21
C ALA A 32 -1.65 -4.76 23.38
N PHE A 33 -2.96 -4.84 23.61
CA PHE A 33 -3.75 -3.70 24.11
C PHE A 33 -3.69 -3.67 25.65
N VAL A 34 -2.51 -3.44 26.22
CA VAL A 34 -2.42 -3.03 27.63
C VAL A 34 -2.70 -1.53 27.68
N THR A 35 -3.97 -1.19 27.86
CA THR A 35 -4.36 0.19 28.18
C THR A 35 -3.74 0.61 29.53
N PRO A 36 -3.12 1.80 29.64
CA PRO A 36 -2.74 2.33 30.94
C PRO A 36 -3.99 2.91 31.61
N SER A 37 -4.64 2.14 32.48
CA SER A 37 -5.63 2.70 33.40
C SER A 37 -4.88 3.51 34.49
N PRO A 38 -5.26 4.77 34.76
CA PRO A 38 -4.52 5.63 35.67
C PRO A 38 -4.85 5.27 37.13
N GLY A 39 -3.81 4.85 37.85
CA GLY A 39 -3.78 4.88 39.31
C GLY A 39 -4.14 3.56 39.98
N HIS A 40 -3.11 2.81 40.37
CA HIS A 40 -2.84 2.46 41.76
C HIS A 40 -1.45 1.82 41.84
N PHE A 41 -0.54 2.48 42.56
CA PHE A 41 0.78 1.96 42.89
C PHE A 41 0.63 0.67 43.72
N ARG A 42 1.05 -0.48 43.17
CA ARG A 42 1.43 -1.65 43.97
C ARG A 42 2.73 -2.24 43.43
N LYS A 43 3.80 -2.04 44.20
CA LYS A 43 5.01 -2.87 44.12
C LYS A 43 4.63 -4.30 44.45
N THR A 44 4.94 -5.26 43.58
CA THR A 44 5.74 -6.47 43.91
C THR A 44 5.87 -7.43 42.72
N ALA A 45 7.04 -8.07 42.70
CA ALA A 45 7.37 -9.34 42.06
C ALA A 45 7.77 -9.32 40.57
N SER A 46 9.06 -9.58 40.36
CA SER A 46 9.68 -10.04 39.13
C SER A 46 8.94 -11.23 38.54
N ALA A 47 8.50 -11.12 37.30
CA ALA A 47 8.39 -12.25 36.39
C ALA A 47 9.39 -11.99 35.27
N SER A 48 10.54 -12.65 35.35
CA SER A 48 11.41 -12.83 34.18
C SER A 48 10.63 -13.65 33.18
N ALA A 49 9.99 -12.99 32.21
CA ALA A 49 9.57 -13.67 30.99
C ALA A 49 10.85 -14.26 30.40
N SER A 50 10.91 -15.59 30.38
CA SER A 50 12.04 -16.37 29.92
C SER A 50 12.46 -15.88 28.54
N ALA A 51 13.66 -15.33 28.45
CA ALA A 51 14.37 -15.04 27.22
C ALA A 51 14.81 -16.36 26.54
N SER A 52 13.84 -17.24 26.27
CA SER A 52 14.03 -18.54 25.63
C SER A 52 13.20 -18.64 24.37
N GLN A 53 13.27 -17.62 23.51
CA GLN A 53 13.01 -17.74 22.07
C GLN A 53 13.54 -16.51 21.30
N ILE A 54 14.70 -15.97 21.72
CA ILE A 54 15.44 -14.96 20.95
C ILE A 54 16.83 -15.54 20.67
N MET A 55 16.87 -16.62 19.90
CA MET A 55 18.10 -17.11 19.26
C MET A 55 17.70 -17.93 18.02
N ALA A 56 17.19 -17.25 17.00
CA ALA A 56 17.15 -17.79 15.64
C ALA A 56 18.23 -17.09 14.82
N SER A 57 19.33 -17.81 14.61
CA SER A 57 20.31 -17.70 13.52
C SER A 57 20.41 -16.36 12.77
N SER A 58 21.58 -15.71 12.86
CA SER A 58 21.97 -14.50 12.11
C SER A 58 22.08 -14.67 10.58
N ALA A 59 21.32 -15.59 9.99
CA ALA A 59 21.30 -15.92 8.57
C ALA A 59 19.91 -16.30 8.03
N ALA A 60 18.88 -16.35 8.89
CA ALA A 60 17.53 -16.64 8.43
C ALA A 60 16.90 -15.40 7.81
N THR A 61 16.31 -15.56 6.63
CA THR A 61 15.52 -14.52 5.94
C THR A 61 14.03 -14.81 6.11
N PRO A 62 13.17 -13.79 6.19
CA PRO A 62 11.73 -13.98 6.29
C PRO A 62 11.17 -14.61 5.02
N LYS A 63 10.11 -15.41 5.17
CA LYS A 63 9.37 -16.05 4.08
C LYS A 63 7.99 -15.41 3.91
N SER A 64 7.39 -15.63 2.75
CA SER A 64 6.00 -15.22 2.48
C SER A 64 5.07 -15.67 3.59
N GLY A 65 4.23 -14.76 4.10
CA GLY A 65 3.32 -15.02 5.23
C GLY A 65 3.92 -14.74 6.61
N ASP A 66 5.23 -14.53 6.74
CA ASP A 66 5.80 -14.06 8.01
C ASP A 66 5.39 -12.60 8.27
N VAL A 67 5.18 -12.25 9.54
CA VAL A 67 5.11 -10.85 9.97
C VAL A 67 6.53 -10.33 10.09
N VAL A 68 6.85 -9.29 9.34
CA VAL A 68 8.14 -8.59 9.41
C VAL A 68 7.94 -7.26 10.12
N THR A 69 8.85 -6.91 11.01
CA THR A 69 8.93 -5.59 11.65
C THR A 69 10.17 -4.89 11.13
N LEU A 70 10.00 -3.70 10.58
CA LEU A 70 11.09 -2.93 9.99
C LEU A 70 11.02 -1.46 10.36
N THR A 71 12.20 -0.85 10.43
CA THR A 71 12.38 0.59 10.51
C THR A 71 12.77 1.09 9.12
N TYR A 72 12.02 2.05 8.59
CA TYR A 72 12.17 2.48 7.21
C TYR A 72 12.00 3.98 7.02
N SER A 73 12.53 4.46 5.89
CA SER A 73 12.33 5.80 5.36
C SER A 73 12.28 5.70 3.84
N LEU A 74 11.23 6.25 3.24
CA LEU A 74 11.03 6.33 1.80
C LEU A 74 11.06 7.79 1.39
N ILE A 75 12.09 8.19 0.65
CA ILE A 75 12.27 9.56 0.20
C ILE A 75 11.97 9.60 -1.30
N PRO A 76 11.01 10.39 -1.79
CA PRO A 76 10.73 10.44 -3.21
C PRO A 76 11.92 10.94 -4.04
N GLU A 77 12.10 10.33 -5.20
CA GLU A 77 13.02 10.81 -6.23
C GLU A 77 12.32 11.85 -7.12
N GLY A 78 12.83 13.09 -7.11
CA GLY A 78 12.37 14.18 -7.98
C GLY A 78 11.44 15.20 -7.32
N ASP A 79 11.12 16.26 -8.07
CA ASP A 79 10.44 17.45 -7.55
C ASP A 79 8.89 17.34 -7.49
N PHE A 80 8.31 16.28 -8.05
CA PHE A 80 6.86 16.15 -8.29
C PHE A 80 6.13 15.18 -7.38
N VAL A 81 6.79 14.62 -6.38
CA VAL A 81 6.12 13.80 -5.37
C VAL A 81 5.86 14.67 -4.15
N THR A 82 4.57 14.87 -3.83
CA THR A 82 4.15 15.33 -2.51
C THR A 82 4.82 14.50 -1.42
N PRO A 83 4.95 14.98 -0.16
CA PRO A 83 5.48 14.17 0.94
C PRO A 83 4.94 12.74 0.85
N PRO A 84 5.81 11.73 1.00
CA PRO A 84 5.46 10.36 0.67
C PRO A 84 4.15 9.98 1.36
N LEU A 85 3.28 9.25 0.65
CA LEU A 85 2.08 8.67 1.26
C LEU A 85 2.44 7.69 2.40
N PHE A 86 3.70 7.29 2.48
CA PHE A 86 4.27 6.36 3.44
C PHE A 86 5.26 7.11 4.33
N ASP A 87 5.03 7.09 5.64
CA ASP A 87 5.85 7.79 6.64
C ASP A 87 7.26 7.15 6.75
N ASP A 88 8.17 7.84 7.44
CA ASP A 88 9.32 7.23 8.09
C ASP A 88 8.94 6.69 9.48
N GLY A 89 9.55 5.60 9.91
CA GLY A 89 9.28 5.03 11.23
C GLY A 89 9.39 3.52 11.27
N THR A 90 8.69 2.92 12.23
CA THR A 90 8.65 1.47 12.42
C THR A 90 7.27 0.95 12.03
N VAL A 91 7.24 -0.12 11.25
CA VAL A 91 5.99 -0.79 10.86
C VAL A 91 6.13 -2.29 10.89
N SER A 92 5.00 -2.96 11.10
CA SER A 92 4.89 -4.41 10.99
C SER A 92 3.89 -4.77 9.90
N PHE A 93 4.24 -5.70 9.01
CA PHE A 93 3.28 -6.21 8.03
C PHE A 93 3.55 -7.67 7.66
N VAL A 94 2.54 -8.34 7.12
CA VAL A 94 2.67 -9.68 6.52
C VAL A 94 3.43 -9.58 5.19
N LEU A 95 4.57 -10.26 5.10
CA LEU A 95 5.40 -10.31 3.90
C LEU A 95 4.64 -10.96 2.74
N ASN A 96 4.61 -10.27 1.60
CA ASN A 96 3.78 -10.55 0.42
C ASN A 96 2.26 -10.53 0.69
N GLY A 97 1.81 -9.87 1.77
CA GLY A 97 0.39 -9.70 2.07
C GLY A 97 -0.33 -8.67 1.19
N GLY A 98 0.41 -7.85 0.42
CA GLY A 98 -0.16 -6.87 -0.52
C GLY A 98 -0.31 -5.44 0.01
N ASN A 99 0.11 -5.16 1.25
CA ASN A 99 -0.18 -3.90 1.94
C ASN A 99 0.84 -2.78 1.65
N TYR A 100 1.97 -3.16 1.06
CA TYR A 100 3.14 -2.28 0.84
C TYR A 100 3.72 -2.51 -0.56
N LEU A 101 4.58 -1.57 -0.99
CA LEU A 101 5.24 -1.58 -2.30
C LEU A 101 5.85 -2.96 -2.61
N PRO A 102 5.60 -3.56 -3.80
CA PRO A 102 6.17 -4.85 -4.16
C PRO A 102 7.70 -4.90 -4.03
N GLY A 103 8.38 -3.80 -4.41
CA GLY A 103 9.83 -3.68 -4.26
C GLY A 103 10.30 -3.73 -2.80
N LEU A 104 9.48 -3.29 -1.84
CA LEU A 104 9.78 -3.40 -0.41
C LEU A 104 9.70 -4.85 0.07
N HIS A 105 8.67 -5.59 -0.34
CA HIS A 105 8.55 -7.03 -0.03
C HIS A 105 9.73 -7.82 -0.62
N ASP A 106 10.08 -7.55 -1.87
CA ASP A 106 11.21 -8.18 -2.55
C ASP A 106 12.57 -7.86 -1.92
N LEU A 107 12.70 -6.67 -1.33
CA LEU A 107 13.89 -6.25 -0.60
C LEU A 107 14.00 -7.01 0.74
N VAL A 108 12.93 -6.97 1.54
CA VAL A 108 12.89 -7.52 2.90
C VAL A 108 13.00 -9.05 2.91
N SER A 109 12.43 -9.73 1.92
CA SER A 109 12.56 -11.19 1.76
C SER A 109 14.01 -11.68 1.61
N LYS A 110 14.94 -10.77 1.28
CA LYS A 110 16.37 -11.05 1.08
C LYS A 110 17.24 -10.47 2.19
N MET A 111 16.65 -9.95 3.26
CA MET A 111 17.36 -9.34 4.39
C MET A 111 17.41 -10.28 5.59
N SER A 112 18.46 -10.15 6.38
CA SER A 112 18.59 -10.80 7.70
C SER A 112 18.25 -9.82 8.82
N ILE A 113 17.86 -10.33 9.99
CA ILE A 113 17.59 -9.50 11.17
C ILE A 113 18.84 -8.66 11.52
N GLY A 114 18.62 -7.37 11.78
CA GLY A 114 19.66 -6.37 12.05
C GLY A 114 20.38 -5.83 10.82
N GLU A 115 20.05 -6.30 9.62
CA GLU A 115 20.58 -5.76 8.37
C GLU A 115 19.90 -4.44 8.02
N THR A 116 20.69 -3.45 7.58
CA THR A 116 20.21 -2.18 7.03
C THR A 116 20.66 -2.04 5.57
N ARG A 117 19.74 -1.66 4.69
CA ARG A 117 19.99 -1.32 3.29
C ARG A 117 19.54 0.11 3.02
N GLU A 118 20.34 0.88 2.29
CA GLU A 118 20.10 2.29 2.01
C GLU A 118 20.39 2.61 0.54
N GLY A 119 19.75 3.65 0.00
CA GLY A 119 19.95 4.09 -1.38
C GLY A 119 19.36 3.13 -2.41
N ILE A 120 18.38 2.31 -2.01
CA ILE A 120 17.67 1.40 -2.92
C ILE A 120 16.54 2.17 -3.58
N SER A 121 16.51 2.22 -4.91
CA SER A 121 15.39 2.80 -5.65
C SER A 121 14.26 1.78 -5.75
N LEU A 122 13.07 2.16 -5.28
CA LEU A 122 11.85 1.36 -5.33
C LEU A 122 10.81 2.08 -6.18
N ASP A 123 10.10 1.35 -7.05
CA ASP A 123 8.93 1.88 -7.74
C ASP A 123 7.91 2.41 -6.71
N ALA A 124 7.53 3.68 -6.83
CA ALA A 124 6.62 4.33 -5.89
C ALA A 124 5.16 3.88 -6.06
N GLY A 125 4.88 3.05 -7.07
CA GLY A 125 3.59 2.45 -7.31
C GLY A 125 2.60 3.42 -7.94
N TRP A 126 3.05 4.30 -8.84
CA TRP A 126 2.20 5.24 -9.60
C TRP A 126 2.06 4.87 -11.09
N GLY A 127 2.66 3.74 -11.47
CA GLY A 127 2.58 3.15 -12.80
C GLY A 127 3.73 3.62 -13.67
N GLU A 128 3.92 2.93 -14.78
CA GLU A 128 5.01 3.26 -15.70
C GLU A 128 4.72 4.59 -16.41
N ARG A 129 5.76 5.41 -16.52
CA ARG A 129 5.76 6.56 -17.40
C ARG A 129 5.75 6.09 -18.85
N ARG A 130 4.91 6.72 -19.66
CA ARG A 130 4.65 6.34 -21.04
C ARG A 130 5.05 7.44 -22.00
N ASP A 131 6.05 7.15 -22.83
CA ASP A 131 6.54 8.09 -23.85
C ASP A 131 5.50 8.40 -24.92
N ASP A 132 4.57 7.48 -25.18
CA ASP A 132 3.48 7.69 -26.15
C ASP A 132 2.40 8.67 -25.67
N LEU A 133 2.43 9.06 -24.40
CA LEU A 133 1.60 10.13 -23.83
C LEU A 133 2.29 11.50 -23.83
N VAL A 134 3.51 11.58 -24.37
CA VAL A 134 4.25 12.83 -24.55
C VAL A 134 4.17 13.22 -26.03
N ALA A 135 3.72 14.44 -26.31
CA ALA A 135 3.49 14.91 -27.67
C ALA A 135 4.03 16.32 -27.89
N LYS A 136 4.76 16.51 -29.00
CA LYS A 136 5.19 17.82 -29.47
C LYS A 136 4.09 18.43 -30.36
N VAL A 137 3.64 19.63 -30.03
CA VAL A 137 2.54 20.33 -30.67
C VAL A 137 3.03 21.65 -31.27
N PRO A 138 2.85 21.88 -32.58
CA PRO A 138 3.16 23.18 -33.18
C PRO A 138 2.19 24.26 -32.71
N ILE A 139 2.71 25.40 -32.24
CA ILE A 139 1.89 26.51 -31.71
C ILE A 139 0.93 27.05 -32.76
N ALA A 140 1.38 27.15 -34.01
CA ALA A 140 0.54 27.61 -35.14
C ALA A 140 -0.72 26.76 -35.35
N SER A 141 -0.70 25.48 -34.92
CA SER A 141 -1.81 24.55 -35.07
C SER A 141 -2.64 24.33 -33.81
N SER A 142 -2.18 24.84 -32.65
CA SER A 142 -2.87 24.61 -31.37
C SER A 142 -4.01 25.57 -31.10
N GLY A 143 -4.03 26.73 -31.78
CA GLY A 143 -4.99 27.80 -31.50
C GLY A 143 -4.75 28.55 -30.18
N ILE A 144 -3.61 28.31 -29.53
CA ILE A 144 -3.19 28.98 -28.29
C ILE A 144 -2.24 30.13 -28.65
N ASN A 145 -2.42 31.30 -28.04
CA ASN A 145 -1.47 32.39 -28.24
C ASN A 145 -0.13 32.05 -27.57
N PRO A 146 1.01 32.28 -28.25
CA PRO A 146 2.33 32.02 -27.67
C PRO A 146 2.57 32.70 -26.32
N SER A 147 2.01 33.91 -26.11
CA SER A 147 2.15 34.68 -24.87
C SER A 147 1.51 34.01 -23.64
N ASP A 148 0.57 33.11 -23.86
CA ASP A 148 -0.21 32.44 -22.82
C ASP A 148 0.43 31.10 -22.43
N LEU A 149 1.37 30.58 -23.24
CA LEU A 149 2.08 29.32 -22.98
C LEU A 149 3.23 29.52 -21.99
N LYS A 150 3.29 28.65 -20.98
CA LYS A 150 4.39 28.57 -20.00
C LYS A 150 4.67 27.12 -19.67
N VAL A 151 5.94 26.79 -19.47
CA VAL A 151 6.34 25.50 -18.90
C VAL A 151 5.71 25.37 -17.52
N GLY A 152 5.14 24.19 -17.26
CA GLY A 152 4.40 23.88 -16.05
C GLY A 152 2.90 24.14 -16.12
N MET A 153 2.41 24.77 -17.19
CA MET A 153 0.98 25.03 -17.35
C MET A 153 0.18 23.74 -17.61
N GLU A 154 -0.95 23.61 -16.93
CA GLU A 154 -1.91 22.53 -17.14
C GLU A 154 -2.90 22.92 -18.24
N LEU A 155 -3.21 21.96 -19.11
CA LEU A 155 -4.08 22.08 -20.26
C LEU A 155 -5.01 20.87 -20.32
N PHE A 156 -6.13 21.04 -21.02
CA PHE A 156 -7.03 19.94 -21.33
C PHE A 156 -7.04 19.69 -22.84
N LEU A 157 -6.81 18.44 -23.21
CA LEU A 157 -7.02 17.98 -24.57
C LEU A 157 -8.51 17.96 -24.92
N ALA A 158 -8.84 17.96 -26.21
CA ALA A 158 -10.23 17.97 -26.68
C ALA A 158 -11.05 16.75 -26.21
N ASN A 159 -10.39 15.65 -25.84
CA ASN A 159 -11.00 14.46 -25.28
C ASN A 159 -11.17 14.52 -23.74
N GLY A 160 -10.85 15.65 -23.10
CA GLY A 160 -10.94 15.87 -21.65
C GLY A 160 -9.75 15.35 -20.86
N VAL A 161 -8.71 14.82 -21.50
CA VAL A 161 -7.48 14.39 -20.81
C VAL A 161 -6.66 15.61 -20.41
N GLU A 162 -6.31 15.67 -19.12
CA GLU A 162 -5.41 16.68 -18.58
C GLU A 162 -3.96 16.39 -19.02
N CYS A 163 -3.23 17.44 -19.36
CA CYS A 163 -1.82 17.37 -19.72
C CYS A 163 -1.06 18.61 -19.24
N LYS A 164 0.26 18.50 -19.13
CA LYS A 164 1.14 19.57 -18.67
C LYS A 164 2.13 19.96 -19.74
N VAL A 165 2.35 21.26 -19.93
CA VAL A 165 3.43 21.77 -20.79
C VAL A 165 4.76 21.50 -20.10
N VAL A 166 5.59 20.64 -20.68
CA VAL A 166 6.90 20.27 -20.10
C VAL A 166 8.06 20.98 -20.79
N GLU A 167 7.90 21.38 -22.05
CA GLU A 167 8.88 22.13 -22.82
C GLU A 167 8.18 23.15 -23.70
N LEU A 168 8.86 24.26 -23.97
CA LEU A 168 8.38 25.34 -24.84
C LEU A 168 9.56 25.89 -25.65
N ASP A 169 9.42 25.88 -26.96
CA ASP A 169 10.30 26.53 -27.93
C ASP A 169 9.52 27.60 -28.73
N ASP A 170 10.18 28.28 -29.65
CA ASP A 170 9.58 29.41 -30.39
C ASP A 170 8.41 28.98 -31.30
N ASP A 171 8.43 27.73 -31.78
CA ASP A 171 7.48 27.23 -32.79
C ASP A 171 6.55 26.12 -32.24
N ASN A 172 6.92 25.49 -31.13
CA ASN A 172 6.30 24.29 -30.58
C ASN A 172 6.32 24.29 -29.06
N PHE A 173 5.45 23.45 -28.49
CA PHE A 173 5.50 23.09 -27.09
C PHE A 173 5.31 21.57 -26.96
N THR A 174 5.89 21.00 -25.91
CA THR A 174 5.72 19.58 -25.59
C THR A 174 4.74 19.47 -24.44
N ILE A 175 3.71 18.65 -24.62
CA ILE A 175 2.77 18.29 -23.58
C ILE A 175 3.05 16.88 -23.07
N ASP A 176 2.77 16.68 -21.79
CA ASP A 176 2.83 15.39 -21.11
C ASP A 176 1.46 15.07 -20.52
N ALA A 177 0.82 14.02 -21.02
CA ALA A 177 -0.48 13.54 -20.54
C ALA A 177 -0.35 12.32 -19.60
N ASN A 178 0.86 12.02 -19.11
CA ASN A 178 1.03 11.02 -18.06
C ASN A 178 0.38 11.51 -16.75
N PRO A 179 -0.10 10.58 -15.90
CA PRO A 179 -0.41 10.90 -14.51
C PRO A 179 0.78 11.62 -13.85
N PRO A 180 0.56 12.63 -12.99
CA PRO A 180 1.64 13.48 -12.46
C PRO A 180 2.81 12.74 -11.79
N MET A 181 2.55 11.54 -11.26
CA MET A 181 3.53 10.74 -10.51
C MET A 181 3.98 9.47 -11.25
N ALA A 182 3.56 9.25 -12.50
CA ALA A 182 3.93 8.05 -13.25
C ALA A 182 5.46 7.98 -13.45
N GLY A 183 6.03 6.81 -13.16
CA GLY A 183 7.48 6.55 -13.19
C GLY A 183 8.26 7.08 -12.00
N SER A 184 7.60 7.62 -10.98
CA SER A 184 8.28 8.06 -9.75
C SER A 184 8.80 6.87 -8.94
N ASN A 185 9.93 7.09 -8.27
CA ASN A 185 10.54 6.11 -7.36
C ASN A 185 10.70 6.71 -5.95
N TYR A 186 10.91 5.84 -4.97
CA TYR A 186 11.39 6.18 -3.65
C TYR A 186 12.82 5.68 -3.46
N GLN A 187 13.70 6.53 -2.95
CA GLN A 187 14.93 6.08 -2.29
C GLN A 187 14.59 5.55 -0.91
N ALA A 188 14.83 4.25 -0.72
CA ALA A 188 14.54 3.54 0.49
C ALA A 188 15.78 3.38 1.36
N LYS A 189 15.58 3.60 2.66
CA LYS A 189 16.41 3.12 3.75
C LYS A 189 15.55 2.18 4.60
N VAL A 190 15.98 0.93 4.75
CA VAL A 190 15.22 -0.12 5.42
C VAL A 190 16.14 -0.90 6.34
N ALA A 191 15.74 -1.09 7.58
CA ALA A 191 16.35 -1.97 8.56
C ALA A 191 15.35 -3.05 8.98
N LEU A 192 15.73 -4.32 8.87
CA LEU A 192 14.88 -5.43 9.31
C LEU A 192 15.12 -5.67 10.81
N ASP A 193 14.14 -5.34 11.65
CA ASP A 193 14.27 -5.39 13.10
C ASP A 193 13.91 -6.78 13.66
N ALA A 194 12.86 -7.40 13.12
CA ALA A 194 12.41 -8.73 13.52
C ALA A 194 11.53 -9.38 12.44
N PHE A 195 11.36 -10.70 12.53
CA PHE A 195 10.25 -11.38 11.88
C PHE A 195 9.79 -12.59 12.70
N SER A 196 8.54 -12.99 12.51
CA SER A 196 7.93 -14.16 13.13
C SER A 196 6.89 -14.77 12.20
N SER A 197 6.50 -16.03 12.45
CA SER A 197 5.34 -16.63 11.76
C SER A 197 4.13 -15.70 11.86
N GLY A 198 3.52 -15.40 10.72
CA GLY A 198 2.33 -14.57 10.66
C GLY A 198 1.03 -15.36 10.79
N PRO A 199 -0.11 -14.63 10.83
CA PRO A 199 -1.43 -15.24 10.82
C PRO A 199 -1.65 -16.13 9.60
N SER A 200 -2.47 -17.15 9.76
CA SER A 200 -2.82 -18.05 8.66
C SER A 200 -3.62 -17.30 7.58
N ASP A 201 -3.37 -17.60 6.31
CA ASP A 201 -4.12 -17.03 5.16
C ASP A 201 -5.64 -17.20 5.30
N ALA A 202 -6.07 -18.24 6.03
CA ALA A 202 -7.48 -18.53 6.28
C ALA A 202 -8.18 -17.43 7.08
N LYS A 203 -7.48 -16.72 7.98
CA LYS A 203 -8.05 -15.60 8.74
C LYS A 203 -8.40 -14.39 7.88
N PHE A 204 -7.75 -14.20 6.72
CA PHE A 204 -8.02 -13.06 5.82
C PHE A 204 -9.06 -13.36 4.74
N ARG A 205 -9.50 -14.61 4.58
CA ARG A 205 -10.45 -14.99 3.53
C ARG A 205 -11.88 -14.80 4.01
N TYR A 206 -12.54 -13.75 3.53
CA TYR A 206 -13.93 -13.36 3.83
C TYR A 206 -15.01 -14.45 3.55
N ASN A 207 -14.67 -15.61 2.97
CA ASN A 207 -15.61 -16.72 2.77
C ASN A 207 -14.92 -18.08 2.54
N SER A 208 -13.88 -18.39 3.30
CA SER A 208 -13.19 -19.67 3.14
C SER A 208 -14.07 -20.80 3.70
N GLU A 209 -14.53 -21.73 2.84
CA GLU A 209 -15.19 -22.99 3.24
C GLU A 209 -14.28 -23.87 4.13
N THR A 210 -13.01 -23.52 4.22
CA THR A 210 -12.03 -24.09 5.14
C THR A 210 -12.28 -23.60 6.56
N VAL A 211 -12.79 -24.50 7.40
CA VAL A 211 -12.67 -24.43 8.85
C VAL A 211 -11.18 -24.35 9.18
N VAL A 212 -10.75 -23.27 9.82
CA VAL A 212 -9.37 -23.11 10.27
C VAL A 212 -9.23 -23.91 11.57
N ASP A 213 -8.27 -24.83 11.64
CA ASP A 213 -7.90 -25.44 12.92
C ASP A 213 -7.25 -24.36 13.80
N ASP A 214 -7.90 -24.05 14.93
CA ASP A 214 -7.61 -22.92 15.83
C ASP A 214 -6.24 -22.98 16.55
N GLU A 215 -5.42 -24.02 16.34
CA GLU A 215 -4.31 -24.31 17.26
C GLU A 215 -2.99 -23.54 17.01
N ASP A 216 -2.81 -22.86 15.87
CA ASP A 216 -1.52 -22.19 15.52
C ASP A 216 -1.60 -20.64 15.44
N ASP A 217 -2.78 -20.03 15.69
CA ASP A 217 -3.05 -18.62 15.32
C ASP A 217 -3.63 -17.77 16.48
N ASN A 218 -3.37 -18.16 17.74
CA ASN A 218 -4.00 -17.55 18.93
C ASN A 218 -3.57 -16.10 19.24
N ASN A 219 -2.60 -15.54 18.51
CA ASN A 219 -2.06 -14.21 18.80
C ASN A 219 -2.62 -13.11 17.89
N TYR A 220 -3.43 -13.43 16.89
CA TYR A 220 -3.97 -12.46 15.93
C TYR A 220 -5.48 -12.55 15.82
N GLU A 221 -6.15 -11.43 16.01
CA GLU A 221 -7.61 -11.31 15.87
C GLU A 221 -7.99 -10.50 14.65
N VAL A 222 -9.08 -10.88 13.98
CA VAL A 222 -9.59 -10.21 12.78
C VAL A 222 -10.67 -9.19 13.15
N LEU A 223 -10.41 -7.92 12.84
CA LEU A 223 -11.41 -6.86 12.92
C LEU A 223 -11.89 -6.44 11.51
N THR A 224 -13.22 -6.37 11.35
CA THR A 224 -13.88 -5.86 10.13
C THR A 224 -14.52 -4.51 10.43
N ILE A 225 -14.24 -3.51 9.59
CA ILE A 225 -14.68 -2.14 9.81
C ILE A 225 -15.35 -1.61 8.54
N ALA A 226 -16.53 -1.02 8.71
CA ALA A 226 -17.22 -0.26 7.68
C ALA A 226 -16.63 1.16 7.62
N LEU A 227 -16.08 1.53 6.45
CA LEU A 227 -15.46 2.83 6.22
C LEU A 227 -15.97 3.40 4.90
N GLY A 228 -15.80 4.71 4.70
CA GLY A 228 -16.13 5.34 3.42
C GLY A 228 -15.03 5.11 2.38
N CYS A 229 -13.92 5.82 2.51
CA CYS A 229 -12.81 5.75 1.56
C CYS A 229 -11.97 4.48 1.76
N PHE A 230 -11.77 3.70 0.68
CA PHE A 230 -10.84 2.56 0.61
C PHE A 230 -9.48 2.93 1.18
N TRP A 231 -8.81 3.85 0.49
CA TRP A 231 -7.38 4.05 0.62
C TRP A 231 -7.02 4.85 1.86
N GLY A 232 -7.80 5.89 2.17
CA GLY A 232 -7.56 6.70 3.37
C GLY A 232 -7.80 5.91 4.66
N GLY A 233 -8.81 5.05 4.67
CA GLY A 233 -9.10 4.17 5.80
C GLY A 233 -8.03 3.10 5.98
N GLU A 234 -7.68 2.38 4.90
CA GLU A 234 -6.63 1.36 4.95
C GLU A 234 -5.29 1.93 5.42
N LEU A 235 -4.83 3.04 4.83
CA LEU A 235 -3.56 3.65 5.20
C LEU A 235 -3.52 4.08 6.67
N ALA A 236 -4.65 4.56 7.21
CA ALA A 236 -4.74 4.91 8.63
C ALA A 236 -4.53 3.69 9.52
N TYR A 237 -5.21 2.57 9.25
CA TYR A 237 -5.09 1.35 10.05
C TYR A 237 -3.76 0.62 9.85
N GLN A 238 -3.16 0.67 8.67
CA GLN A 238 -1.80 0.12 8.43
C GLN A 238 -0.74 0.73 9.35
N ARG A 239 -0.97 1.95 9.84
CA ARG A 239 -0.05 2.68 10.72
C ARG A 239 -0.33 2.42 12.21
N GLU A 240 -1.45 1.78 12.54
CA GLU A 240 -1.84 1.56 13.93
C GLU A 240 -0.99 0.44 14.56
N HIS A 241 -0.57 0.67 15.80
CA HIS A 241 0.27 -0.28 16.52
C HIS A 241 -0.47 -1.62 16.72
N GLY A 242 0.22 -2.72 16.38
CA GLY A 242 -0.30 -4.07 16.52
C GLY A 242 -1.07 -4.55 15.28
N VAL A 243 -1.33 -3.68 14.30
CA VAL A 243 -1.87 -4.06 12.99
C VAL A 243 -0.75 -4.61 12.13
N VAL A 244 -0.90 -5.85 11.65
CA VAL A 244 0.08 -6.50 10.76
C VAL A 244 -0.47 -6.75 9.35
N GLY A 245 -1.77 -6.55 9.16
CA GLY A 245 -2.47 -6.85 7.93
C GLY A 245 -3.64 -5.90 7.76
N THR A 246 -3.90 -5.45 6.54
CA THR A 246 -5.15 -4.83 6.12
C THR A 246 -5.59 -5.46 4.81
N SER A 247 -6.89 -5.47 4.56
CA SER A 247 -7.42 -5.78 3.24
C SER A 247 -8.72 -5.03 3.03
N LEU A 248 -9.00 -4.71 1.78
CA LEU A 248 -10.15 -3.92 1.37
C LEU A 248 -11.09 -4.74 0.50
N GLY A 249 -12.39 -4.51 0.65
CA GLY A 249 -13.40 -5.20 -0.14
C GLY A 249 -14.80 -4.64 0.02
N TYR A 250 -15.75 -5.38 -0.53
CA TYR A 250 -17.18 -5.13 -0.40
C TYR A 250 -17.78 -6.21 0.51
N THR A 251 -18.74 -5.84 1.36
CA THR A 251 -19.38 -6.75 2.32
C THR A 251 -20.87 -6.96 2.00
N GLN A 252 -21.50 -7.93 2.65
CA GLN A 252 -22.95 -8.18 2.61
C GLN A 252 -23.54 -8.60 1.26
N GLY A 253 -22.73 -8.86 0.24
CA GLY A 253 -23.19 -9.40 -1.05
C GLY A 253 -22.92 -10.89 -1.21
N GLU A 254 -23.54 -11.47 -2.24
CA GLU A 254 -23.45 -12.91 -2.53
C GLU A 254 -22.32 -13.24 -3.51
N LYS A 255 -21.86 -12.25 -4.27
CA LYS A 255 -20.80 -12.45 -5.26
C LYS A 255 -19.43 -12.45 -4.61
N ILE A 256 -18.68 -13.53 -4.79
CA ILE A 256 -17.29 -13.64 -4.35
C ILE A 256 -16.39 -12.75 -5.23
N ASN A 257 -15.55 -11.93 -4.59
CA ASN A 257 -14.57 -11.04 -5.24
C ASN A 257 -15.19 -10.17 -6.36
N PRO A 258 -16.23 -9.36 -6.09
CA PRO A 258 -16.88 -8.57 -7.11
C PRO A 258 -15.97 -7.43 -7.59
N SER A 259 -16.05 -7.08 -8.87
CA SER A 259 -15.41 -5.85 -9.36
C SER A 259 -16.23 -4.61 -8.97
N TYR A 260 -15.61 -3.44 -8.97
CA TYR A 260 -16.32 -2.16 -8.76
C TYR A 260 -17.50 -2.00 -9.73
N GLN A 261 -17.31 -2.29 -11.03
CA GLN A 261 -18.39 -2.17 -12.01
C GLN A 261 -19.55 -3.12 -11.69
N GLU A 262 -19.26 -4.30 -11.14
CA GLU A 262 -20.27 -5.28 -10.76
C GLU A 262 -21.01 -4.83 -9.50
N VAL A 263 -20.33 -4.27 -8.51
CA VAL A 263 -20.99 -3.66 -7.34
C VAL A 263 -21.88 -2.49 -7.76
N CYS A 264 -21.36 -1.57 -8.59
CA CYS A 264 -22.13 -0.44 -9.10
C CYS A 264 -23.33 -0.82 -9.95
N SER A 265 -23.37 -2.04 -10.51
CA SER A 265 -24.54 -2.54 -11.22
C SER A 265 -25.74 -2.85 -10.30
N GLY A 266 -25.51 -2.95 -8.98
CA GLY A 266 -26.51 -3.35 -7.99
C GLY A 266 -26.89 -4.83 -8.01
N THR A 267 -26.27 -5.65 -8.87
CA THR A 267 -26.65 -7.06 -9.06
C THR A 267 -25.99 -8.03 -8.08
N THR A 268 -25.00 -7.57 -7.31
CA THR A 268 -24.16 -8.45 -6.48
C THR A 268 -24.66 -8.58 -5.04
N GLY A 269 -25.66 -7.79 -4.64
CA GLY A 269 -26.19 -7.75 -3.28
C GLY A 269 -25.32 -7.01 -2.26
N HIS A 270 -24.14 -6.52 -2.64
CA HIS A 270 -23.30 -5.72 -1.74
C HIS A 270 -23.99 -4.40 -1.41
N THR A 271 -24.02 -4.04 -0.13
CA THR A 271 -24.67 -2.82 0.37
C THR A 271 -23.63 -1.82 0.85
N GLU A 272 -23.90 -0.53 0.66
CA GLU A 272 -23.08 0.60 1.12
C GLU A 272 -23.17 0.78 2.64
N ALA A 273 -22.10 1.25 3.29
CA ALA A 273 -22.10 1.71 4.68
C ALA A 273 -21.42 3.09 4.81
#